data_AF-A0A3G2I8C6-F1
#
_entry.id   AF-A0A3G2I8C6-F1
#
_cell.length_a   1.000
_cell.length_b   1.000
_cell.length_c   1.000
_cell.angle_alpha   90.00
_cell.angle_beta   90.00
_cell.angle_gamma   90.00
#
_symmetry.space_group_name_H-M   'P 1'
#
loop_
_entity.id
_entity.type
_entity.pdbx_description
1 polymer ?
#
loop_
_entity_poly.entity_id
_entity_poly.type
_entity_poly.pdbx_seq_one_letter_code
_entity_poly.pdbx_strand_id
1 'polypeptide(L)' 'MNHRNTFKEETQLARKHLSQLESLARKLDALDEQWDQIIGDDNPGYRELHSSIDKLKRNLHQSIGGWRQDSRL' A
#
# COMPACT_ATOMS: atom_id res chain seq x y z
N MET A 1 30.57 2.20 2.82
CA MET A 1 29.42 1.55 2.18
C MET A 1 28.79 2.53 1.18
N ASN A 2 28.50 2.07 -0.04
CA ASN A 2 28.12 2.95 -1.16
C ASN A 2 26.64 3.34 -1.06
N HIS A 3 26.34 4.47 -0.41
CA HIS A 3 24.98 4.91 -0.04
C HIS A 3 24.01 5.00 -1.24
N ARG A 4 24.55 5.24 -2.44
CA ARG A 4 23.80 5.31 -3.70
C ARG A 4 23.16 3.98 -4.11
N ASN A 5 23.77 2.84 -3.78
CA ASN A 5 23.19 1.52 -4.06
C ASN A 5 22.07 1.19 -3.07
N THR A 6 22.27 1.45 -1.78
CA THR A 6 21.26 1.22 -0.73
C THR A 6 19.98 2.01 -0.98
N PHE A 7 20.09 3.30 -1.34
CA PHE A 7 18.94 4.14 -1.66
C PHE A 7 18.09 3.61 -2.83
N LYS A 8 18.76 3.09 -3.87
CA LYS A 8 18.10 2.53 -5.05
C LYS A 8 17.35 1.24 -4.69
N GLU A 9 17.98 0.40 -3.87
CA GLU A 9 17.38 -0.85 -3.37
C GLU A 9 16.16 -0.57 -2.48
N GLU A 10 16.26 0.37 -1.55
CA GLU A 10 15.16 0.80 -0.68
C GLU A 10 13.98 1.36 -1.48
N THR A 11 14.25 2.19 -2.49
CA THR A 11 13.21 2.72 -3.38
C THR A 11 12.53 1.62 -4.19
N GLN A 12 13.29 0.64 -4.68
CA GLN A 12 12.73 -0.51 -5.41
C GLN A 12 11.87 -1.40 -4.50
N LEU A 13 12.33 -1.65 -3.28
CA LEU A 13 11.59 -2.41 -2.28
C LEU A 13 10.27 -1.71 -1.91
N ALA A 14 10.30 -0.41 -1.67
CA ALA A 14 9.10 0.37 -1.37
C ALA A 14 8.08 0.35 -2.52
N ARG A 15 8.53 0.39 -3.77
CA ARG A 15 7.66 0.22 -4.95
C ARG A 15 7.03 -1.17 -5.02
N LYS A 16 7.80 -2.21 -4.68
CA LYS A 16 7.27 -3.57 -4.60
C LYS A 16 6.19 -3.69 -3.52
N HIS A 17 6.42 -3.11 -2.35
CA HIS A 17 5.45 -3.08 -1.26
C HIS A 17 4.17 -2.34 -1.66
N LEU A 18 4.29 -1.22 -2.39
CA LEU A 18 3.13 -0.50 -2.90
C LEU A 18 2.26 -1.37 -3.82
N SER A 19 2.89 -2.07 -4.77
CA SER A 19 2.19 -2.99 -5.67
C SER A 19 1.50 -4.13 -4.92
N GLN A 20 2.12 -4.65 -3.85
CA GLN A 20 1.52 -5.67 -2.99
C GLN A 20 0.29 -5.12 -2.25
N LEU A 21 0.33 -3.88 -1.75
CA LEU A 21 -0.81 -3.23 -1.10
C LEU A 21 -1.95 -2.93 -2.08
N GLU A 22 -1.64 -2.58 -3.33
CA GLU A 22 -2.65 -2.44 -4.39
C GLU A 22 -3.32 -3.76 -4.76
N SER A 23 -2.55 -4.85 -4.78
CA SER A 23 -3.09 -6.20 -4.98
C SER A 23 -3.99 -6.61 -3.81
N LEU A 24 -3.58 -6.30 -2.58
CA LEU A 24 -4.35 -6.62 -1.38
C LEU A 24 -5.68 -5.84 -1.34
N ALA A 25 -5.66 -4.55 -1.67
CA ALA A 25 -6.88 -3.74 -1.76
C ALA A 25 -7.88 -4.35 -2.74
N ARG A 26 -7.45 -4.66 -3.97
CA ARG A 26 -8.32 -5.29 -4.98
C ARG A 26 -8.93 -6.62 -4.53
N LYS A 27 -8.19 -7.42 -3.76
CA LYS A 27 -8.71 -8.67 -3.19
C LYS A 27 -9.74 -8.42 -2.10
N LEU A 28 -9.53 -7.40 -1.27
CA LEU A 28 -10.50 -6.97 -0.26
C LEU A 28 -11.79 -6.48 -0.91
N ASP A 29 -11.69 -5.65 -1.96
CA ASP A 29 -12.85 -5.16 -2.71
C ASP A 29 -13.66 -6.35 -3.29
N ALA A 30 -12.98 -7.34 -3.87
CA ALA A 30 -13.65 -8.53 -4.40
C ALA A 30 -14.31 -9.39 -3.31
N LEU A 31 -13.70 -9.49 -2.13
CA LEU A 31 -14.28 -10.23 -1.00
C LEU A 31 -15.47 -9.49 -0.39
N ASP A 32 -15.44 -8.16 -0.37
CA ASP A 32 -16.55 -7.32 0.05
C ASP A 32 -17.76 -7.49 -0.87
N GLU A 33 -17.54 -7.43 -2.19
CA GLU A 33 -18.58 -7.70 -3.19
C GLU A 33 -19.17 -9.11 -3.03
N GLN A 34 -18.34 -10.12 -2.81
CA GLN A 34 -18.81 -11.48 -2.56
C GLN A 34 -19.59 -11.61 -1.24
N TRP A 35 -19.18 -10.89 -0.20
CA TRP A 35 -19.88 -10.88 1.08
C TRP A 35 -21.29 -10.29 0.92
N ASP A 36 -21.41 -9.14 0.26
CA ASP A 36 -22.70 -8.52 -0.03
C ASP A 36 -23.60 -9.46 -0.86
N GLN A 37 -23.05 -10.13 -1.88
CA GLN A 37 -23.81 -11.09 -2.69
C GLN A 37 -24.30 -12.33 -1.92
N ILE A 38 -23.53 -12.81 -0.94
CA ILE A 38 -23.84 -14.04 -0.20
C ILE A 38 -24.71 -13.76 1.03
N ILE A 39 -24.37 -12.71 1.78
CA ILE A 39 -24.98 -12.37 3.07
C ILE A 39 -26.08 -11.33 2.89
N GLY A 40 -25.96 -10.43 1.91
CA GLY A 40 -26.91 -9.34 1.67
C GLY A 40 -26.83 -8.23 2.73
N ASP A 41 -25.67 -8.07 3.36
CA ASP A 41 -25.41 -7.06 4.38
C ASP A 41 -23.97 -6.52 4.24
N ASP A 42 -23.74 -5.31 4.75
CA ASP A 42 -22.44 -4.65 4.68
C ASP A 42 -21.38 -5.46 5.45
N ASN A 43 -20.17 -5.61 4.88
CA ASN A 43 -19.08 -6.27 5.58
C ASN A 43 -18.55 -5.39 6.73
N PRO A 44 -18.72 -5.78 8.01
CA PRO A 44 -18.39 -4.93 9.15
C PRO A 44 -16.89 -4.64 9.26
N GLY A 45 -16.03 -5.47 8.68
CA GLY A 45 -14.56 -5.31 8.73
C GLY A 45 -13.96 -4.61 7.52
N TYR A 46 -14.69 -4.49 6.41
CA TYR A 46 -14.13 -4.00 5.15
C TYR A 46 -13.63 -2.56 5.27
N ARG A 47 -14.45 -1.66 5.83
CA ARG A 47 -14.10 -0.24 5.93
C ARG A 47 -12.84 0.02 6.75
N GLU A 48 -12.65 -0.71 7.85
CA GLU A 48 -11.48 -0.57 8.71
C GLU A 48 -10.21 -1.11 8.03
N LEU A 49 -10.31 -2.27 7.39
CA LEU A 49 -9.20 -2.90 6.66
C LEU A 49 -8.79 -2.07 5.44
N HIS A 50 -9.75 -1.62 4.63
CA HIS A 50 -9.48 -0.77 3.47
C HIS A 50 -8.83 0.55 3.89
N SER A 51 -9.34 1.19 4.95
CA SER A 51 -8.74 2.42 5.52
C SER A 51 -7.30 2.21 6.00
N SER A 52 -7.02 1.05 6.61
CA SER A 52 -5.67 0.70 7.06
C SER A 52 -4.70 0.51 5.89
N ILE A 53 -5.14 -0.13 4.81
CA ILE A 53 -4.33 -0.27 3.58
C ILE A 53 -4.07 1.09 2.94
N ASP A 54 -5.06 1.97 2.88
CA ASP A 54 -4.89 3.31 2.33
C ASP A 54 -3.89 4.15 3.13
N LYS A 55 -3.93 4.07 4.47
CA LYS A 55 -2.93 4.71 5.33
C LYS A 55 -1.52 4.17 5.04
N LEU A 56 -1.36 2.86 4.90
CA LEU A 56 -0.07 2.24 4.58
C LEU A 56 0.46 2.69 3.21
N LYS A 57 -0.40 2.74 2.18
CA LYS A 57 -0.03 3.26 0.85
C LYS A 57 0.43 4.72 0.94
N ARG A 58 -0.32 5.58 1.63
CA ARG A 58 0.03 7.01 1.80
C ARG A 58 1.37 7.18 2.51
N ASN A 59 1.62 6.44 3.59
CA ASN A 59 2.88 6.49 4.33
C ASN A 59 4.05 6.06 3.43
N LEU A 60 3.91 4.99 2.66
CA LEU A 60 4.93 4.54 1.71
C LEU A 60 5.19 5.57 0.59
N HIS A 61 4.13 6.19 0.06
CA HIS A 61 4.28 7.25 -0.93
C HIS A 61 5.03 8.46 -0.37
N GLN A 62 4.72 8.87 0.86
CA GLN A 62 5.43 9.95 1.55
C GLN A 62 6.89 9.62 1.79
N SER A 63 7.21 8.40 2.25
CA SER A 63 8.60 7.96 2.42
C SER A 63 9.38 7.98 1.11
N ILE A 64 8.81 7.46 0.01
CA ILE A 64 9.44 7.51 -1.33
C ILE A 64 9.61 8.96 -1.80
N GLY A 65 8.62 9.84 -1.52
CA GLY A 65 8.67 11.26 -1.87
C GLY A 65 9.76 12.01 -1.13
N GLY A 66 9.88 11.81 0.19
CA GLY A 66 10.92 12.41 1.03
C GLY A 66 12.33 11.93 0.63
N TRP A 67 12.48 10.63 0.37
CA TRP A 67 13.74 10.04 -0.12
C TRP A 67 14.23 10.67 -1.43
N ARG A 68 13.33 11.02 -2.36
CA ARG A 68 13.68 11.72 -3.61
C ARG A 68 14.16 13.16 -3.40
N GLN A 69 13.78 13.79 -2.30
CA GLN A 69 14.15 15.15 -1.96
C GLN A 69 15.54 15.20 -1.31
N ASP A 70 15.83 14.26 -0.40
CA ASP A 70 17.15 14.15 0.26
C ASP A 70 18.28 13.72 -0.68
N SER A 71 17.98 12.91 -1.70
CA SER A 71 18.96 12.48 -2.71
C SER A 71 19.32 13.55 -3.76
N ARG A 72 18.72 14.74 -3.68
CA ARG A 72 19.03 15.91 -4.53
C ARG A 72 19.85 17.00 -3.80
N LEU A 73 20.10 16.82 -2.50
CA LEU A 73 21.00 17.64 -1.68
C LEU A 73 22.39 17.02 -1.64
#